data_AF-A0A953DEM2-F1
#
_entry.id   AF-A0A953DEM2-F1
#
_cell.length_a   1.000
_cell.length_b   1.000
_cell.length_c   1.000
_cell.angle_alpha   90.00
_cell.angle_beta   90.00
_cell.angle_gamma   90.00
#
_symmetry.space_group_name_H-M   'P 1'
#
loop_
_entity.id
_entity.type
_entity.pdbx_description
1 polymer ?
#
loop_
_entity_poly.entity_id
_entity_poly.type
_entity_poly.pdbx_seq_one_letter_code
_entity_poly.pdbx_strand_id
1 'polypeptide(L)' 'MRIVGVVDEARAVLRRMERIEALEREGAPPELLLAELRELAREAADWARLEGDPAAQAAAAACARALAAPQATPVS' A
#
# COMPACT_ATOMS: atom_id res chain seq x y z
N MET A 1 -6.26 9.59 -23.96
CA MET A 1 -5.16 9.04 -23.15
C MET A 1 -5.73 8.52 -21.83
N ARG A 2 -6.26 7.29 -21.79
CA ARG A 2 -6.91 6.71 -20.58
C ARG A 2 -6.45 5.29 -20.23
N ILE A 3 -5.74 4.63 -21.15
CA ILE A 3 -5.19 3.28 -20.97
C ILE A 3 -3.73 3.33 -20.47
N VAL A 4 -2.98 4.37 -20.85
CA VAL A 4 -1.56 4.54 -20.47
C VAL A 4 -1.43 4.76 -18.95
N GLY A 5 -2.26 5.64 -18.38
CA GLY A 5 -2.37 5.88 -16.93
C GLY A 5 -3.19 4.85 -16.14
N VAL A 6 -3.30 3.61 -16.63
CA VAL A 6 -3.76 2.47 -15.81
C VAL A 6 -2.66 1.41 -15.79
N VAL A 7 -1.93 1.30 -16.89
CA VAL A 7 -0.78 0.39 -17.01
C VAL A 7 0.42 0.86 -16.19
N ASP A 8 0.68 2.17 -16.11
CA ASP A 8 1.81 2.68 -15.32
C ASP A 8 1.58 2.53 -13.82
N GLU A 9 0.33 2.71 -13.41
CA GLU A 9 -0.27 2.52 -12.11
C GLU A 9 -0.19 1.05 -11.68
N ALA A 10 -0.67 0.14 -12.52
CA ALA A 10 -0.53 -1.31 -12.29
C ALA A 10 0.95 -1.71 -12.17
N ARG A 11 1.84 -1.15 -13.01
CA ARG A 11 3.27 -1.42 -12.92
C ARG A 11 3.89 -0.87 -11.63
N ALA A 12 3.43 0.27 -11.13
CA ALA A 12 3.88 0.83 -9.85
C ALA A 12 3.49 -0.06 -8.67
N VAL A 13 2.25 -0.57 -8.66
CA VAL A 13 1.80 -1.53 -7.65
C VAL A 13 2.61 -2.82 -7.69
N LEU A 14 2.82 -3.40 -8.89
CA LEU A 14 3.60 -4.64 -9.02
C LEU A 14 5.04 -4.46 -8.53
N ARG A 15 5.73 -3.38 -8.92
CA ARG A 15 7.09 -3.10 -8.42
C ARG A 15 7.15 -2.98 -6.90
N ARG A 16 6.10 -2.44 -6.28
CA ARG A 16 6.04 -2.31 -4.83
C ARG A 16 5.77 -3.64 -4.14
N MET A 17 4.91 -4.48 -4.72
CA MET A 17 4.69 -5.85 -4.23
C MET A 17 5.99 -6.66 -4.29
N GLU A 18 6.72 -6.61 -5.41
CA GLU A 18 8.04 -7.25 -5.55
C GLU A 18 9.03 -6.76 -4.47
N ARG A 19 9.01 -5.46 -4.16
CA ARG A 19 9.86 -4.88 -3.11
C ARG A 19 9.47 -5.35 -1.72
N ILE A 20 8.18 -5.45 -1.41
CA ILE A 20 7.69 -5.99 -0.13
C ILE A 20 8.13 -7.45 0.02
N GLU A 21 7.93 -8.27 -1.01
CA GLU A 21 8.36 -9.67 -1.01
C GLU A 21 9.88 -9.82 -0.85
N ALA A 22 10.67 -8.91 -1.42
CA ALA A 22 12.11 -8.85 -1.21
C ALA A 22 12.47 -8.56 0.25
N LEU A 23 11.88 -7.53 0.83
CA LEU A 23 12.09 -7.15 2.23
C LEU A 23 11.69 -8.27 3.20
N GLU A 24 10.57 -8.96 2.95
CA GLU A 24 10.14 -10.11 3.74
C GLU A 24 11.16 -11.26 3.70
N ARG A 25 11.64 -11.60 2.49
CA ARG A 25 12.62 -12.68 2.31
C ARG A 25 13.97 -12.37 2.93
N GLU A 26 14.36 -11.10 2.91
CA GLU A 26 15.60 -10.60 3.49
C GLU A 26 15.55 -10.48 5.02
N GLY A 27 14.37 -10.67 5.64
CA GLY A 27 14.17 -10.43 7.07
C GLY A 27 14.42 -8.97 7.43
N ALA A 28 14.07 -8.05 6.52
CA ALA A 28 14.29 -6.63 6.69
C ALA A 28 13.55 -6.08 7.92
N PRO A 29 14.04 -4.97 8.51
CA PRO A 29 13.35 -4.32 9.63
C PRO A 29 11.88 -4.04 9.29
N PRO A 30 10.93 -4.31 10.21
CA PRO A 30 9.49 -4.11 9.98
C PRO A 30 9.14 -2.71 9.48
N GLU A 31 9.92 -1.70 9.87
CA GLU A 31 9.75 -0.30 9.47
C GLU A 31 9.86 -0.11 7.95
N LEU A 32 10.70 -0.90 7.28
CA LEU A 32 10.85 -0.85 5.83
C LEU A 32 9.62 -1.45 5.13
N LEU A 33 9.09 -2.58 5.62
CA LEU A 33 7.86 -3.17 5.07
C LEU A 33 6.67 -2.23 5.29
N LEU A 34 6.56 -1.66 6.50
CA LEU A 34 5.52 -0.72 6.86
C LEU A 34 5.57 0.56 6.03
N ALA A 35 6.76 1.03 5.65
CA ALA A 35 6.91 2.16 4.73
C ALA A 35 6.31 1.82 3.35
N GLU A 36 6.63 0.67 2.79
CA GLU A 36 6.06 0.24 1.50
C GLU A 36 4.53 0.05 1.58
N LEU A 37 4.02 -0.57 2.64
CA LEU A 37 2.58 -0.77 2.83
C LEU A 37 1.81 0.57 2.95
N ARG A 38 2.40 1.57 3.60
CA ARG A 38 1.81 2.93 3.68
C ARG A 38 1.72 3.60 2.32
N GLU A 39 2.77 3.49 1.52
CA GLU A 39 2.77 4.02 0.16
C GLU A 39 1.72 3.32 -0.72
N LEU A 40 1.61 1.99 -0.62
CA LEU A 40 0.60 1.22 -1.33
C LEU A 40 -0.83 1.62 -0.92
N ALA A 41 -1.07 1.81 0.38
CA ALA A 41 -2.37 2.26 0.89
C ALA A 41 -2.73 3.68 0.41
N ARG A 42 -1.74 4.57 0.27
CA ARG A 42 -1.95 5.92 -0.29
C ARG A 42 -2.35 5.85 -1.77
N GLU A 43 -1.63 5.06 -2.57
CA GLU A 43 -1.94 4.88 -3.99
C GLU A 43 -3.33 4.26 -4.19
N ALA A 44 -3.69 3.25 -3.40
CA ALA A 44 -5.03 2.66 -3.43
C ALA A 44 -6.13 3.67 -3.08
N ALA A 45 -5.89 4.55 -2.11
CA ALA A 45 -6.84 5.61 -1.75
C ALA A 45 -7.01 6.64 -2.87
N ASP A 46 -5.93 6.98 -3.57
CA ASP A 46 -5.97 7.91 -4.70
C ASP A 46 -6.75 7.31 -5.88
N TRP A 47 -6.55 6.02 -6.19
CA TRP A 47 -7.33 5.34 -7.23
C TRP A 47 -8.79 5.19 -6.86
N ALA A 48 -9.11 4.77 -5.64
CA ALA A 48 -10.48 4.67 -5.18
C ALA A 48 -11.24 6.00 -5.24
N ARG A 49 -10.53 7.12 -5.01
CA ARG A 49 -11.07 8.47 -5.18
C ARG A 49 -11.34 8.80 -6.65
N LEU A 50 -10.44 8.42 -7.56
CA LEU A 50 -10.60 8.63 -9.00
C LEU A 50 -11.72 7.77 -9.60
N GLU A 51 -11.85 6.51 -9.16
CA GLU A 51 -12.91 5.60 -9.59
C GLU A 51 -14.28 5.97 -9.01
N GLY A 52 -14.29 6.63 -7.84
CA GLY A 52 -15.52 7.01 -7.16
C GLY A 52 -16.24 5.84 -6.49
N ASP A 53 -15.59 4.70 -6.32
CA ASP A 53 -16.16 3.52 -5.65
C ASP A 53 -16.13 3.70 -4.11
N PRO A 54 -17.29 3.82 -3.44
CA PRO A 54 -17.35 4.00 -1.99
C PRO A 54 -16.77 2.81 -1.20
N ALA A 55 -16.89 1.58 -1.72
CA ALA A 55 -16.36 0.39 -1.07
C ALA A 55 -14.83 0.38 -1.11
N ALA A 56 -14.26 0.69 -2.28
CA ALA A 56 -12.82 0.85 -2.43
C ALA A 56 -12.26 1.96 -1.54
N GLN A 57 -12.96 3.09 -1.43
CA GLN A 57 -12.54 4.20 -0.57
C GLN A 57 -12.58 3.81 0.92
N ALA A 58 -13.62 3.10 1.35
CA ALA A 58 -13.73 2.62 2.72
C ALA A 58 -12.62 1.63 3.07
N ALA A 59 -12.30 0.71 2.15
CA ALA A 59 -11.22 -0.25 2.31
C ALA A 59 -9.85 0.44 2.41
N ALA A 60 -9.53 1.35 1.48
CA ALA A 60 -8.27 2.10 1.50
C ALA A 60 -8.11 2.94 2.77
N ALA A 61 -9.20 3.57 3.24
CA ALA A 61 -9.20 4.32 4.49
C ALA A 61 -8.98 3.42 5.71
N ALA A 62 -9.52 2.19 5.72
CA ALA A 62 -9.27 1.24 6.79
C ALA A 62 -7.80 0.80 6.85
N CYS A 63 -7.19 0.50 5.69
CA CYS A 63 -5.77 0.18 5.59
C CYS A 63 -4.89 1.34 6.10
N ALA A 64 -5.18 2.57 5.66
CA ALA A 64 -4.43 3.76 6.09
C ALA A 64 -4.51 3.96 7.62
N ARG A 65 -5.68 3.76 8.23
CA ARG A 65 -5.84 3.83 9.70
C ARG A 65 -5.01 2.75 10.40
N ALA A 66 -5.04 1.51 9.91
CA ALA A 66 -4.28 0.41 10.52
C ALA A 66 -2.76 0.67 10.47
N LEU A 67 -2.26 1.24 9.37
CA LEU A 67 -0.84 1.52 9.18
C LEU A 67 -0.33 2.78 9.89
N ALA A 68 -1.24 3.67 10.28
CA ALA A 68 -0.97 4.85 11.09
C ALA A 68 -1.02 4.58 12.59
N ALA A 69 -1.64 3.47 13.02
CA ALA A 69 -1.63 3.08 14.41
C ALA A 69 -0.18 2.80 14.87
N PRO A 70 0.20 3.20 16.09
CA PRO A 70 1.49 2.79 16.63
C PRO A 70 1.52 1.26 16.77
N GLN A 71 2.57 0.65 16.25
CA GLN A 71 2.76 -0.78 16.36
C GLN A 71 3.03 -1.06 17.85
N ALA A 72 2.15 -1.80 18.51
CA ALA A 72 2.46 -2.32 19.83
C ALA A 72 3.75 -3.13 19.70
N THR A 73 4.82 -2.72 20.38
CA THR A 73 6.03 -3.53 20.49
C THR A 73 5.62 -4.90 21.02
N PRO A 74 5.83 -5.99 20.26
CA PRO A 74 5.61 -7.32 20.81
C PRO A 74 6.57 -7.46 22.00
N VAL A 75 6.01 -7.61 23.20
CA VAL A 75 6.77 -7.95 24.40
C VAL A 75 7.32 -9.35 24.16
N SER A 76 8.64 -9.46 23.95
CA SER A 76 9.37 -10.72 24.03
C SER A 76 9.35 -11.29 25.44
#